data_AF-A0A832UY99-F1
#
_entry.id   AF-A0A832UY99-F1
#
_cell.length_a   1.000
_cell.length_b   1.000
_cell.length_c   1.000
_cell.angle_alpha   90.00
_cell.angle_beta   90.00
_cell.angle_gamma   90.00
#
_symmetry.space_group_name_H-M   'P 1'
#
loop_
_entity.id
_entity.type
_entity.pdbx_description
1 polymer ?
#
loop_
_entity_poly.entity_id
_entity_poly.type
_entity_poly.pdbx_seq_one_letter_code
_entity_poly.pdbx_strand_id
1 'polypeptide(L)'
;MSQFSVQIKWFRKRVQFQWGEINVCLDFTKGYGYIIELEKMTSEANKEQEYEHLKQRLKSLKVEITPKEEFDRKYIEYKENWKHLTKD
;
A
#
# COMPACT_ATOMS: atom_id res chain seq x y z
N MET A 1 34.28 -1.07 -0.99
CA MET A 1 33.03 -0.51 -1.55
C MET A 1 31.95 -1.57 -1.45
N SER A 2 30.84 -1.31 -0.75
CA SER A 2 29.73 -2.26 -0.67
C SER A 2 28.92 -2.24 -1.98
N GLN A 3 28.82 -3.39 -2.65
CA GLN A 3 28.03 -3.56 -3.86
C GLN A 3 26.55 -3.68 -3.48
N PHE A 4 25.72 -2.71 -3.86
CA PHE A 4 24.27 -2.81 -3.71
C PHE A 4 23.67 -3.58 -4.91
N SER A 5 22.81 -4.56 -4.62
CA SER A 5 22.08 -5.33 -5.65
C SER A 5 20.60 -4.99 -5.61
N VAL A 6 19.97 -4.85 -6.79
CA VAL A 6 18.54 -4.60 -6.89
C VAL A 6 17.78 -5.87 -6.52
N GLN A 7 17.08 -5.82 -5.39
CA GLN A 7 16.25 -6.93 -4.93
C GLN A 7 14.88 -6.95 -5.62
N ILE A 8 14.24 -5.77 -5.76
CA ILE A 8 12.89 -5.62 -6.31
C ILE A 8 12.81 -4.32 -7.11
N LYS A 9 12.07 -4.32 -8.22
CA LYS A 9 11.55 -3.10 -8.86
C LYS A 9 10.02 -3.12 -8.83
N TRP A 10 9.42 -2.03 -8.37
CA TRP A 10 7.98 -1.86 -8.28
C TRP A 10 7.43 -1.21 -9.54
N PHE A 11 6.39 -1.80 -10.12
CA PHE A 11 5.71 -1.26 -11.30
C PHE A 11 4.28 -0.93 -10.91
N ARG A 12 4.02 0.36 -10.73
CA ARG A 12 2.74 0.89 -10.28
C ARG A 12 2.32 2.10 -11.09
N LYS A 13 1.02 2.19 -11.37
CA LYS A 13 0.34 3.45 -11.74
C LYS A 13 -0.33 3.98 -10.48
N ARG A 14 -0.13 5.26 -10.19
CA ARG A 14 -0.54 5.86 -8.91
C ARG A 14 -1.35 7.13 -9.15
N VAL A 15 -2.46 7.25 -8.44
CA VAL A 15 -3.22 8.49 -8.27
C VAL A 15 -3.18 8.85 -6.80
N GLN A 16 -2.85 10.10 -6.50
CA GLN A 16 -2.82 10.64 -5.14
C GLN A 16 -3.70 11.88 -5.06
N PHE A 17 -4.44 11.99 -3.97
CA PHE A 17 -5.27 13.15 -3.69
C PHE A 17 -5.52 13.28 -2.18
N GLN A 18 -6.04 14.43 -1.75
CA GLN A 18 -6.48 14.62 -0.38
C GLN A 18 -8.00 14.44 -0.25
N TRP A 19 -8.42 13.73 0.79
CA TRP A 19 -9.80 13.61 1.21
C TRP A 19 -9.93 14.23 2.61
N GLY A 20 -10.12 15.56 2.63
CA GLY A 20 -9.94 16.34 3.85
C GLY A 20 -8.47 16.30 4.29
N GLU A 21 -8.20 15.89 5.52
CA GLU A 21 -6.85 15.77 6.08
C GLU A 21 -6.16 14.43 5.78
N ILE A 22 -6.85 13.53 5.06
CA ILE A 22 -6.34 12.18 4.75
C ILE A 22 -5.68 12.21 3.37
N ASN A 23 -4.43 11.78 3.30
CA ASN A 23 -3.78 11.47 2.03
C ASN A 23 -4.30 10.11 1.53
N VAL A 24 -4.84 10.10 0.32
CA VAL A 24 -5.35 8.89 -0.33
C VAL A 24 -4.44 8.52 -1.48
N CYS A 25 -3.95 7.29 -1.50
CA CYS A 25 -3.26 6.71 -2.64
C CYS A 25 -4.12 5.61 -3.25
N LEU A 26 -4.36 5.69 -4.56
CA LEU A 26 -4.93 4.63 -5.38
C LEU A 26 -3.85 4.12 -6.33
N ASP A 27 -3.38 2.91 -6.09
CA ASP A 27 -2.37 2.26 -6.91
C ASP A 27 -2.98 1.14 -7.73
N PHE A 28 -2.51 0.99 -8.97
CA PHE A 28 -2.54 -0.28 -9.69
C PHE A 28 -1.12 -0.80 -9.79
N THR A 29 -0.81 -1.84 -9.01
CA THR A 29 0.52 -2.44 -8.93
C THR A 29 0.50 -3.80 -9.62
N LYS A 30 1.40 -4.03 -10.58
CA LYS A 30 1.48 -5.34 -11.28
C LYS A 30 1.66 -6.47 -10.25
N GLY A 31 0.91 -7.57 -10.39
CA GLY A 31 0.92 -8.70 -9.44
C GLY A 31 0.08 -8.51 -8.17
N TYR A 32 -0.20 -7.26 -7.77
CA TYR A 32 -1.06 -6.95 -6.61
C TYR A 32 -2.48 -6.56 -7.03
N GLY A 33 -2.64 -5.93 -8.20
CA GLY A 33 -3.90 -5.33 -8.61
C GLY A 33 -4.09 -3.93 -8.01
N TYR A 34 -5.33 -3.58 -7.71
CA TYR A 34 -5.67 -2.29 -7.12
C TYR A 34 -5.43 -2.27 -5.61
N ILE A 35 -4.76 -1.22 -5.12
CA ILE A 35 -4.53 -0.97 -3.69
C ILE A 35 -5.03 0.43 -3.38
N ILE A 36 -5.78 0.56 -2.29
CA ILE A 36 -6.10 1.85 -1.66
C ILE A 36 -5.34 1.94 -0.34
N GLU A 37 -4.69 3.07 -0.11
CA GLU A 37 -4.02 3.41 1.14
C GLU A 37 -4.55 4.75 1.65
N LEU A 38 -4.87 4.82 2.94
CA LEU A 38 -5.22 6.05 3.64
C LEU A 38 -4.12 6.36 4.65
N GLU A 39 -3.56 7.56 4.59
CA GLU A 39 -2.51 8.02 5.50
C GLU A 39 -2.91 9.36 6.13
N LYS A 40 -2.62 9.51 7.42
CA LYS A 40 -2.75 10.80 8.12
C LYS A 40 -1.58 10.97 9.09
N MET A 41 -0.90 12.12 8.99
CA MET A 41 0.12 12.51 9.97
C MET A 41 -0.55 12.91 11.28
N THR A 42 -0.08 12.36 12.40
CA THR A 42 -0.65 12.62 13.72
C THR A 42 0.42 12.52 14.81
N SER A 43 0.08 12.95 16.03
CA SER A 43 0.94 12.77 17.20
C SER A 43 0.81 11.34 17.76
N GLU A 44 1.81 10.87 18.51
CA GLU A 44 1.76 9.54 19.14
C GLU A 44 0.54 9.40 20.08
N ALA A 45 0.17 10.48 20.78
CA ALA A 45 -0.99 10.50 21.67
C ALA A 45 -2.32 10.25 20.94
N ASN A 46 -2.42 10.64 19.66
CA ASN A 46 -3.64 10.52 18.86
C ASN A 46 -3.60 9.34 17.86
N LYS A 47 -2.51 8.58 17.83
CA LYS A 47 -2.26 7.53 16.84
C LYS A 47 -3.36 6.49 16.78
N GLU A 48 -3.78 5.94 17.92
CA GLU A 48 -4.80 4.89 17.96
C GLU A 48 -6.17 5.41 17.52
N GLN A 49 -6.53 6.62 17.95
CA GLN A 49 -7.77 7.28 17.55
C GLN A 49 -7.82 7.51 16.04
N GLU A 50 -6.75 8.06 15.47
CA GLU A 50 -6.70 8.31 14.03
C GLU A 50 -6.61 7.02 13.22
N TYR A 51 -5.92 5.99 13.73
CA TYR A 51 -5.91 4.68 13.12
C TYR A 51 -7.33 4.10 13.00
N GLU A 52 -8.11 4.09 14.09
CA GLU A 52 -9.50 3.64 14.06
C GLU A 52 -10.37 4.51 13.14
N HIS A 53 -10.15 5.83 13.10
CA HIS A 53 -10.84 6.72 12.15
C HIS A 53 -10.56 6.32 10.69
N LEU A 54 -9.30 6.05 10.31
CA LEU A 54 -8.94 5.59 8.97
C LEU A 54 -9.58 4.23 8.63
N LYS A 55 -9.66 3.31 9.59
CA LYS A 55 -10.34 2.01 9.40
C LYS A 55 -11.84 2.19 9.13
N GLN A 56 -12.51 3.07 9.87
CA GLN A 56 -13.92 3.37 9.60
C GLN A 56 -14.13 4.02 8.23
N ARG A 57 -13.18 4.84 7.76
CA ARG A 57 -13.21 5.42 6.41
C ARG A 57 -13.09 4.37 5.31
N LEU A 58 -12.21 3.38 5.44
CA LEU A 58 -12.16 2.25 4.51
C LEU A 58 -13.46 1.45 4.53
N LYS A 59 -14.00 1.18 5.73
CA LYS A 59 -15.25 0.45 5.89
C LYS A 59 -16.45 1.17 5.25
N SER A 60 -16.51 2.50 5.31
CA SER A 60 -17.58 3.27 4.67
C SER A 60 -17.55 3.20 3.15
N LEU A 61 -16.38 2.94 2.57
CA LEU A 61 -16.19 2.64 1.15
C LEU A 61 -16.48 1.17 0.80
N LYS A 62 -16.89 0.35 1.78
CA LYS A 62 -17.06 -1.11 1.67
C LYS A 62 -15.75 -1.82 1.27
N VAL A 63 -14.61 -1.28 1.68
CA VAL A 63 -13.30 -1.90 1.51
C VAL A 63 -12.93 -2.59 2.81
N GLU A 64 -12.66 -3.90 2.72
CA GLU A 64 -12.12 -4.67 3.83
C GLU A 64 -10.60 -4.45 3.92
N ILE A 65 -10.10 -4.35 5.15
CA ILE A 65 -8.67 -4.24 5.38
C ILE A 65 -8.04 -5.58 5.08
N THR A 66 -7.08 -5.59 4.16
CA THR A 66 -6.31 -6.78 3.84
C THR A 66 -5.51 -7.23 5.08
N PRO A 67 -5.62 -8.51 5.49
CA PRO A 67 -4.79 -9.04 6.56
C PRO A 67 -3.30 -8.88 6.27
N LYS A 68 -2.49 -8.69 7.32
CA LYS A 68 -1.05 -8.50 7.15
C LYS A 68 -0.39 -9.71 6.48
N GLU A 69 -0.85 -10.91 6.80
CA GLU A 69 -0.34 -12.17 6.28
C GLU A 69 -0.56 -12.29 4.77
N GLU A 70 -1.69 -11.78 4.28
CA GLU A 70 -2.01 -11.73 2.84
C GLU A 70 -1.09 -10.74 2.10
N PHE A 71 -0.81 -9.59 2.71
CA PHE A 71 0.12 -8.61 2.17
C PHE A 71 1.56 -9.15 2.13
N ASP A 72 2.00 -9.81 3.21
CA ASP A 72 3.31 -10.44 3.30
C ASP A 72 3.47 -11.57 2.26
N ARG A 73 2.43 -12.38 2.05
CA ARG A 73 2.41 -13.40 0.99
C ARG A 73 2.57 -12.78 -0.39
N LYS A 74 1.77 -11.74 -0.70
CA LYS A 74 1.86 -11.02 -1.99
C LYS A 74 3.21 -10.36 -2.21
N TYR A 75 3.86 -9.90 -1.13
CA TYR A 75 5.22 -9.35 -1.19
C TYR A 75 6.25 -10.40 -1.57
N ILE A 76 6.21 -11.59 -0.98
CA ILE A 76 7.11 -12.68 -1.36
C ILE A 76 6.88 -13.10 -2.82
N GLU A 77 5.61 -13.31 -3.21
CA GLU A 77 5.23 -13.65 -4.58
C GLU A 77 5.78 -12.61 -5.58
N TYR A 78 5.62 -11.32 -5.31
CA TYR A 78 6.11 -10.27 -6.19
C TYR A 78 7.64 -10.18 -6.20
N LYS A 79 8.28 -10.28 -5.05
CA LYS A 79 9.75 -10.24 -4.92
C LYS A 79 10.42 -11.31 -5.79
N GLU A 80 9.85 -12.51 -5.83
CA GLU A 80 10.39 -13.63 -6.60
C GLU A 80 10.10 -13.48 -8.11
N ASN A 81 8.99 -12.82 -8.47
CA ASN A 81 8.47 -12.82 -9.84
C ASN A 81 8.48 -11.47 -10.56
N TRP A 82 8.90 -10.37 -9.93
CA TRP A 82 8.79 -9.03 -10.51
C TRP A 82 9.41 -8.93 -11.90
N LYS A 83 10.54 -9.61 -12.14
CA LYS A 83 11.20 -9.64 -13.46
C LYS A 83 10.33 -10.24 -14.56
N HIS A 84 9.43 -11.16 -14.24
CA HIS A 84 8.50 -11.74 -15.22
C HIS A 84 7.25 -10.88 -15.35
N LEU A 85 6.67 -10.46 -14.21
CA LEU A 85 5.46 -9.64 -14.15
C LEU A 85 5.61 -8.30 -14.89
N THR A 86 6.85 -7.84 -15.07
CA THR A 86 7.15 -6.47 -15.50
C THR A 86 7.92 -6.41 -16.82
N LYS A 87 8.04 -7.54 -17.52
CA LYS A 87 8.45 -7.54 -18.94
C LYS A 87 7.42 -6.74 -19.75
N ASP A 88 7.95 -5.91 -20.64
CA ASP A 88 7.18 -5.11 -21.59
C ASP A 88 6.51 -6.01 -22.64
#